data_AF-A0ABD2NHI2-F1
#
_entry.id   AF-A0ABD2NHI2-F1
#
_cell.length_a   1.000
_cell.length_b   1.000
_cell.length_c   1.000
_cell.angle_alpha   90.00
_cell.angle_beta   90.00
_cell.angle_gamma   90.00
#
_symmetry.space_group_name_H-M   'P 1'
#
loop_
_entity.id
_entity.type
_entity.pdbx_description
1 polymer ?
#
loop_
_entity_poly.entity_id
_entity_poly.type
_entity_poly.pdbx_seq_one_letter_code
_entity_poly.pdbx_strand_id
1 'polypeptide(L)'
;MKNAMFGEAFKLIKRKYDQLLIEERKLKYQQKIVSSDNKSKCLRSTGNEMRGTQNKSNVTVSGDPKTLAQKFNDHLATGASKLLSSLKNEIFTQNIPHNEDSSTFEIVTADEVCSTLKN
;
A
#
# COMPACT_ATOMS: atom_id res chain seq x y z
N MET A 1 14.33 47.25 30.23
CA MET A 1 14.75 47.68 28.87
C MET A 1 15.59 46.65 28.10
N LYS A 2 16.54 45.92 28.70
CA LYS A 2 17.42 44.96 27.96
C LYS A 2 16.67 43.82 27.23
N ASN A 3 15.61 43.25 27.80
CA ASN A 3 14.85 42.15 27.18
C ASN A 3 14.14 42.51 25.86
N ALA A 4 13.72 43.77 25.69
CA ALA A 4 13.05 44.21 24.46
C ALA A 4 14.01 44.29 23.26
N MET A 5 15.25 44.73 23.49
CA MET A 5 16.29 44.76 22.44
C MET A 5 16.67 43.35 21.98
N PHE A 6 16.83 42.39 22.90
CA PHE A 6 17.11 41.00 22.53
C PHE A 6 15.94 40.34 21.79
N GLY A 7 14.70 40.70 22.14
CA GLY A 7 13.52 40.25 21.41
C GLY A 7 13.49 40.71 19.96
N GLU A 8 13.82 41.98 19.68
CA GLU A 8 13.89 42.49 18.30
C GLU A 8 15.05 41.89 17.50
N ALA A 9 16.23 41.74 18.12
CA ALA A 9 17.36 41.07 17.49
C ALA A 9 17.03 39.60 17.13
N PHE A 10 16.38 38.87 18.05
CA PHE A 10 15.92 37.52 17.80
C PHE A 10 14.92 37.44 16.65
N LYS A 11 13.91 38.34 16.63
CA LYS A 11 12.93 38.40 15.53
C LYS A 11 13.60 38.61 14.18
N LEU A 12 14.60 39.49 14.12
CA LEU A 12 15.35 39.76 12.88
C LEU A 12 16.13 38.52 12.41
N ILE A 13 16.86 37.88 13.32
CA ILE A 13 17.63 36.66 13.02
C ILE A 13 16.69 35.54 12.59
N LYS A 14 15.59 35.34 13.31
CA LYS A 14 14.58 34.34 12.97
C LYS A 14 14.00 34.56 11.58
N ARG A 15 13.64 35.79 11.22
CA ARG A 15 13.15 36.10 9.86
C ARG A 15 14.20 35.77 8.79
N LYS A 16 15.47 36.11 9.03
CA LYS A 16 16.55 35.80 8.10
C LYS A 16 16.76 34.29 7.95
N TYR A 17 16.70 33.56 9.06
CA TYR A 17 16.75 32.09 9.05
C TYR A 17 15.57 31.49 8.27
N ASP A 18 14.35 31.94 8.56
CA ASP A 18 13.14 31.46 7.90
C ASP A 18 13.20 31.71 6.38
N GLN A 19 13.73 32.87 5.95
CA GLN A 19 13.98 33.16 4.53
C GLN A 19 14.97 32.19 3.89
N LEU A 20 16.14 31.99 4.51
CA LEU A 20 17.15 31.05 4.01
C LEU A 20 16.60 29.63 3.90
N LEU A 21 15.79 29.21 4.88
CA LEU A 21 15.15 27.90 4.88
C LEU A 21 14.14 27.75 3.74
N ILE A 22 13.39 28.79 3.42
CA ILE A 22 12.46 28.80 2.27
C ILE A 22 13.23 28.66 0.95
N GLU A 23 14.32 29.40 0.79
CA GLU A 23 15.14 29.35 -0.42
C GLU A 23 15.81 27.98 -0.62
N GLU A 24 16.37 27.40 0.44
CA GLU A 24 16.97 26.06 0.40
C GLU A 24 15.94 25.00 0.00
N ARG A 25 14.75 25.01 0.63
CA ARG A 25 13.68 24.06 0.31
C ARG A 25 13.19 24.21 -1.13
N LYS A 26 13.07 25.44 -1.61
CA LYS A 26 12.68 25.72 -3.00
C LYS A 26 13.68 25.10 -3.97
N LEU A 27 14.98 25.33 -3.75
CA LEU A 27 16.05 24.78 -4.58
C LEU A 27 16.04 23.25 -4.56
N LYS A 28 15.91 22.65 -3.37
CA LYS A 28 15.85 21.20 -3.18
C LYS A 28 14.70 20.57 -3.96
N TYR A 29 13.50 21.13 -3.88
CA TYR A 29 12.33 20.59 -4.60
C TYR A 29 12.43 20.80 -6.11
N GLN A 30 13.00 21.93 -6.56
CA GLN A 30 13.27 22.16 -7.97
C GLN A 30 14.23 21.10 -8.53
N GLN A 31 15.34 20.84 -7.84
CA GLN A 31 16.31 19.81 -8.23
C GLN A 31 15.67 18.42 -8.27
N LYS A 32 14.88 18.06 -7.24
CA LYS A 32 14.16 16.79 -7.15
C LYS A 32 13.20 16.58 -8.33
N ILE A 33 12.49 17.64 -8.75
CA ILE A 33 11.59 17.59 -9.91
C ILE A 33 12.38 17.45 -11.20
N VAL A 34 13.48 18.19 -11.36
CA VAL A 34 14.32 18.13 -12.57
C VAL A 34 14.97 16.75 -12.74
N SER A 35 15.47 16.15 -11.65
CA SER A 35 16.15 14.85 -11.69
C SER A 35 15.21 13.65 -11.76
N SER A 36 13.90 13.80 -11.52
CA SER A 36 12.99 12.66 -11.49
C SER A 36 12.53 12.22 -12.88
N ASP A 37 12.59 10.93 -13.17
CA ASP A 37 12.05 10.37 -14.41
C ASP A 37 10.52 10.43 -14.48
N ASN A 38 9.84 10.38 -13.32
CA ASN A 38 8.38 10.45 -13.22
C ASN A 38 7.94 11.73 -12.49
N LYS A 39 7.76 12.80 -13.28
CA LYS A 39 7.41 14.14 -12.78
C LYS A 39 6.13 14.14 -11.95
N SER A 40 5.08 13.45 -12.40
CA SER A 40 3.77 13.43 -11.72
C SER A 40 3.81 12.71 -10.37
N LYS A 41 4.60 11.63 -10.24
CA LYS A 41 4.82 10.95 -8.95
C LYS A 41 5.68 11.80 -8.04
N CYS A 42 6.71 12.44 -8.57
CA CYS A 42 7.58 13.36 -7.82
C CYS A 42 6.80 14.54 -7.25
N LEU A 43 5.95 15.20 -8.06
CA LEU A 43 5.12 16.32 -7.61
C LEU A 43 4.17 15.91 -6.48
N ARG A 44 3.52 14.74 -6.60
CA ARG A 44 2.66 14.19 -5.53
C ARG A 44 3.45 13.92 -4.24
N SER A 45 4.62 13.28 -4.34
CA SER A 45 5.49 13.02 -3.19
C SER A 45 5.95 14.32 -2.52
N THR A 46 6.35 15.32 -3.29
CA THR A 46 6.76 16.64 -2.80
C THR A 46 5.60 17.40 -2.15
N GLY A 47 4.39 17.33 -2.71
CA GLY A 47 3.20 17.89 -2.09
C GLY A 47 2.86 17.24 -0.74
N ASN A 48 3.01 15.92 -0.63
CA ASN A 48 2.83 15.21 0.63
C ASN A 48 3.91 15.56 1.67
N GLU A 49 5.16 15.74 1.24
CA GLU A 49 6.28 16.13 2.10
C GLU A 49 6.03 17.54 2.70
N MET A 50 5.58 18.50 1.89
CA MET A 50 5.24 19.85 2.36
C MET A 50 4.07 19.86 3.34
N ARG A 51 3.09 18.95 3.19
CA ARG A 51 1.94 18.82 4.08
C ARG A 51 2.27 18.11 5.40
N GLY A 52 3.51 17.61 5.57
CA GLY A 52 3.88 16.83 6.75
C GLY A 52 3.22 15.45 6.82
N THR A 53 2.52 15.03 5.75
CA THR A 53 2.06 13.65 5.59
C THR A 53 3.28 12.76 5.40
N GLN A 54 3.71 12.15 6.51
CA GLN A 54 4.78 11.16 6.55
C GLN A 54 4.43 10.07 5.55
N ASN A 55 5.13 10.02 4.42
CA ASN A 55 5.16 8.82 3.61
C ASN A 55 5.73 7.72 4.51
N LYS A 56 5.04 6.58 4.60
CA LYS A 56 5.51 5.40 5.33
C LYS A 56 7.02 5.27 5.08
N SER A 57 7.81 5.27 6.15
CA SER A 57 9.27 5.26 6.04
C SER A 57 9.67 4.17 5.06
N ASN A 58 10.45 4.55 4.05
CA ASN A 58 11.06 3.54 3.20
C ASN A 58 11.92 2.69 4.12
N VAL A 59 11.50 1.45 4.38
CA VAL A 59 12.28 0.50 5.15
C VAL A 59 13.46 0.12 4.26
N THR A 60 14.57 0.81 4.45
CA THR A 60 15.85 0.43 3.85
C THR A 60 16.38 -0.78 4.61
N VAL A 61 16.35 -1.94 3.96
CA VAL A 61 17.01 -3.14 4.45
C VAL A 61 18.48 -3.04 4.05
N SER A 62 19.38 -3.01 5.03
CA SER A 62 20.81 -2.99 4.76
C SER A 62 21.29 -4.34 4.23
N GLY A 63 22.15 -4.32 3.23
CA GLY A 63 22.77 -5.53 2.69
C GLY A 63 23.13 -5.41 1.21
N ASP A 64 23.93 -6.38 0.75
CA ASP A 64 24.23 -6.55 -0.67
C ASP A 64 22.96 -6.94 -1.45
N PRO A 65 22.63 -6.24 -2.57
CA PRO A 65 21.41 -6.49 -3.34
C PRO A 65 21.26 -7.94 -3.82
N LYS A 66 22.35 -8.60 -4.24
CA LYS A 66 22.29 -9.99 -4.72
C LYS A 66 21.93 -10.94 -3.59
N THR A 67 22.56 -10.75 -2.43
CA THR A 67 22.30 -11.54 -1.23
C THR A 67 20.85 -11.36 -0.74
N LEU A 68 20.34 -10.12 -0.76
CA LEU A 68 18.95 -9.84 -0.39
C LEU A 68 17.95 -10.48 -1.35
N ALA A 69 18.19 -10.38 -2.65
CA ALA A 69 17.34 -11.01 -3.66
C ALA A 69 17.31 -12.55 -3.50
N GLN A 70 18.47 -13.16 -3.27
CA GLN A 70 18.57 -14.61 -3.02
C GLN A 70 17.75 -15.01 -1.79
N LYS A 71 17.95 -14.33 -0.65
CA LYS A 71 17.21 -14.62 0.59
C LYS A 71 15.70 -14.44 0.43
N PHE A 72 15.27 -13.45 -0.34
CA PHE A 72 13.86 -13.24 -0.64
C PHE A 72 13.28 -14.38 -1.47
N ASN A 73 14.01 -14.82 -2.50
CA ASN A 73 13.61 -15.95 -3.33
C ASN A 73 13.54 -17.26 -2.53
N ASP A 74 14.53 -17.53 -1.68
CA ASP A 74 14.56 -18.71 -0.81
C ASP A 74 13.39 -18.69 0.18
N HIS A 75 13.06 -17.50 0.70
CA HIS A 75 11.91 -17.31 1.58
C HIS A 75 10.59 -17.59 0.87
N LEU A 76 10.41 -17.11 -0.37
CA LEU A 76 9.21 -17.41 -1.16
C LEU A 76 9.11 -18.89 -1.53
N ALA A 77 10.22 -19.51 -1.95
CA ALA A 77 10.26 -20.92 -2.33
C ALA A 77 9.88 -21.84 -1.15
N THR A 78 10.29 -21.49 0.07
CA THR A 78 10.03 -22.29 1.28
C THR A 78 8.83 -21.82 2.10
N GLY A 79 8.25 -20.68 1.75
CA GLY A 79 7.19 -20.03 2.53
C GLY A 79 5.92 -20.86 2.60
N ALA A 80 5.48 -21.41 1.46
CA ALA A 80 4.28 -22.26 1.40
C ALA A 80 4.44 -23.52 2.27
N SER A 81 5.57 -24.21 2.20
CA SER A 81 5.83 -25.41 3.00
C SER A 81 5.88 -25.11 4.50
N LYS A 82 6.45 -23.96 4.90
CA LYS A 82 6.45 -23.53 6.30
C LYS A 82 5.05 -23.20 6.80
N LEU A 83 4.26 -22.49 6.00
CA LEU A 83 2.86 -22.17 6.34
C LEU A 83 2.02 -23.44 6.45
N LEU A 84 2.15 -24.38 5.51
CA LEU A 84 1.49 -25.69 5.55
C LEU A 84 1.92 -26.51 6.78
N SER A 85 3.20 -26.51 7.13
CA SER A 85 3.67 -27.20 8.35
C SER A 85 3.17 -26.57 9.65
N SER A 86 2.73 -25.30 9.61
CA SER A 86 2.18 -24.59 10.76
C SER A 86 0.66 -24.71 10.91
N LEU A 87 -0.02 -25.21 9.87
CA LEU A 87 -1.45 -25.51 9.93
C LEU A 87 -1.65 -26.75 10.81
N LYS A 88 -2.45 -26.60 11.87
CA LYS A 88 -2.92 -27.75 12.65
C LYS A 88 -3.69 -28.67 11.71
N ASN A 89 -3.38 -29.97 11.75
CA ASN A 89 -4.21 -31.01 11.11
C ASN A 89 -5.54 -31.09 11.88
N GLU A 90 -6.47 -30.20 11.56
CA GLU A 90 -7.86 -30.39 11.96
C GLU A 90 -8.45 -31.48 11.07
N ILE A 91 -9.04 -32.49 11.71
CA ILE A 91 -9.75 -33.56 11.01
C ILE A 91 -11.02 -32.93 10.45
N PHE A 92 -10.98 -32.56 9.17
CA PHE A 92 -12.16 -32.07 8.46
C PHE A 92 -13.15 -33.22 8.30
N THR A 93 -14.19 -33.24 9.13
CA THR A 93 -15.33 -34.14 8.97
C THR A 93 -16.46 -33.39 8.30
N GLN A 94 -16.83 -33.82 7.09
CA GLN A 94 -18.01 -33.30 6.40
C GLN A 94 -19.08 -34.38 6.39
N ASN A 95 -19.97 -34.34 7.38
CA ASN A 95 -21.24 -35.05 7.29
C ASN A 95 -22.21 -34.14 6.54
N ILE A 96 -22.20 -34.18 5.20
CA ILE A 96 -23.38 -33.75 4.45
C ILE A 96 -24.34 -34.94 4.50
N PRO A 97 -25.46 -34.88 5.23
CA PRO A 97 -26.48 -35.91 5.11
C PRO A 97 -26.95 -35.98 3.66
N HIS A 98 -27.04 -37.18 3.11
CA HIS A 98 -27.60 -37.39 1.78
C HIS A 98 -29.03 -36.86 1.79
N ASN A 99 -29.31 -35.88 0.92
CA ASN A 99 -30.66 -35.37 0.76
C ASN A 99 -31.46 -36.38 -0.07
N GLU A 100 -32.20 -37.27 0.60
CA GLU A 100 -33.15 -38.17 -0.09
C GLU A 100 -34.28 -37.39 -0.77
N ASP A 101 -34.56 -36.16 -0.32
CA ASP A 101 -35.50 -35.23 -0.97
C ASP A 101 -34.85 -34.45 -2.14
N SER A 102 -33.77 -34.96 -2.73
CA SER A 102 -33.24 -34.43 -3.99
C SER A 102 -34.33 -34.58 -5.05
N SER A 103 -35.11 -33.52 -5.22
CA SER A 103 -36.18 -33.41 -6.20
C SER A 103 -35.56 -33.74 -7.55
N THR A 104 -35.90 -34.90 -8.09
CA THR A 104 -35.61 -35.21 -9.48
C THR A 104 -36.29 -34.13 -10.30
N PHE A 105 -35.49 -33.34 -11.02
CA PHE A 105 -36.05 -32.40 -11.98
C PHE A 105 -36.74 -33.24 -13.06
N GLU A 106 -38.07 -33.16 -13.11
CA GLU A 106 -38.81 -33.69 -14.26
C GLU A 106 -38.37 -32.91 -15.50
N ILE A 107 -37.97 -33.64 -16.54
CA ILE A 107 -37.61 -33.04 -17.81
C ILE A 107 -38.89 -32.49 -18.43
N VAL A 108 -38.97 -31.17 -18.53
CA VAL A 108 -40.08 -30.48 -19.18
C VAL A 108 -40.11 -30.86 -20.65
N THR A 109 -41.27 -31.28 -21.13
CA THR A 109 -41.48 -31.64 -22.54
C THR A 109 -41.60 -30.38 -23.41
N ALA A 110 -41.28 -30.49 -24.70
CA ALA A 110 -41.37 -29.36 -25.64
C ALA A 110 -42.80 -28.77 -25.70
N ASP A 111 -43.82 -29.60 -25.50
CA ASP A 111 -45.22 -29.19 -25.49
C ASP A 111 -45.57 -28.30 -24.29
N GLU A 112 -45.05 -28.61 -23.10
CA GLU A 112 -45.20 -27.77 -21.91
C GLU A 112 -44.57 -26.40 -22.12
N VAL A 113 -43.36 -26.33 -22.69
CA VAL A 113 -42.71 -25.06 -23.06
C VAL A 113 -43.56 -24.27 -24.05
N CYS A 114 -44.06 -24.92 -25.11
CA CYS A 114 -44.89 -24.26 -26.11
C CYS A 114 -46.25 -23.77 -25.57
N SER A 115 -46.81 -24.43 -24.56
CA SER A 115 -48.05 -23.99 -23.91
C SER A 115 -47.89 -22.69 -23.12
N THR A 116 -46.73 -22.47 -22.49
CA THR A 116 -46.45 -21.23 -21.74
C THR A 116 -46.23 -20.01 -22.64
N LEU A 117 -45.84 -20.22 -23.90
CA LEU A 117 -45.62 -19.17 -24.89
C LEU A 117 -46.88 -18.72 -25.63
N LYS A 118 -48.03 -19.39 -25.39
CA LYS A 118 -49.31 -19.11 -26.05
C LYS A 118 -50.27 -18.24 -25.21
N ASN A 119 -49.81 -17.67 -24.09
CA ASN A 119 -50.52 -16.65 -23.32
C ASN A 119 -50.00 -15.25 -23.61
#